data_AF-A0A357JHG3-F1
#
_entry.id   AF-A0A357JHG3-F1
#
_cell.length_a   1.000
_cell.length_b   1.000
_cell.length_c   1.000
_cell.angle_alpha   90.00
_cell.angle_beta   90.00
_cell.angle_gamma   90.00
#
_symmetry.space_group_name_H-M   'P 1'
#
loop_
_entity.id
_entity.type
_entity.pdbx_description
1 polymer ?
#
loop_
_entity_poly.entity_id
_entity_poly.type
_entity_poly.pdbx_seq_one_letter_code
_entity_poly.pdbx_strand_id
1 'polypeptide(L)'
;VSIDIGAVRRTEAPANNNAVPNGFYGEEICAISRYAGISDKVSSFGIYEYNAKLDEKDQTAHLIAQMIWYFIEGYNFRINEYPFTSKTAYKKYIVPIDDTIINFFKSNNSDRWWMEVEHPNNKTTKHTLIPCTYQDYLRAGNQVIPERWWKTFRKLN
;
A
#
# COMPACT_ATOMS: atom_id res chain seq x y z
N VAL A 1 -5.17 -6.38 7.42
CA VAL A 1 -5.83 -6.46 6.11
C VAL A 1 -6.76 -7.66 6.12
N SER A 2 -7.99 -7.51 5.69
CA SER A 2 -8.98 -8.59 5.64
C SER A 2 -9.55 -8.68 4.24
N ILE A 3 -9.66 -9.90 3.71
CA ILE A 3 -10.31 -10.19 2.43
C ILE A 3 -11.54 -11.04 2.69
N ASP A 4 -12.68 -10.59 2.18
CA ASP A 4 -13.90 -11.38 2.09
C ASP A 4 -13.92 -12.09 0.72
N ILE A 5 -14.09 -13.40 0.70
CA ILE A 5 -14.13 -14.19 -0.54
C ILE A 5 -15.25 -13.76 -1.48
N GLY A 6 -16.35 -13.17 -0.97
CA GLY A 6 -17.42 -12.62 -1.78
C GLY A 6 -16.99 -11.47 -2.70
N ALA A 7 -15.82 -10.87 -2.48
CA ALA A 7 -15.23 -9.85 -3.36
C ALA A 7 -14.58 -10.44 -4.63
N VAL A 8 -14.32 -11.75 -4.66
CA VAL A 8 -13.75 -12.46 -5.80
C VAL A 8 -14.89 -12.96 -6.69
N ARG A 9 -14.70 -12.90 -8.02
CA ARG A 9 -15.73 -13.35 -8.96
C ARG A 9 -16.08 -14.82 -8.72
N ARG A 10 -17.38 -15.15 -8.79
CA ARG A 10 -17.89 -16.52 -8.55
C ARG A 10 -17.20 -17.59 -9.39
N THR A 11 -16.78 -17.26 -10.62
CA THR A 11 -16.09 -18.21 -11.50
C THR A 11 -14.69 -18.59 -10.99
N GLU A 12 -14.09 -17.80 -10.10
CA GLU A 12 -12.79 -18.07 -9.46
C GLU A 12 -12.95 -18.61 -8.05
N ALA A 13 -13.94 -18.12 -7.31
CA ALA A 13 -14.18 -18.47 -5.92
C ALA A 13 -15.67 -18.74 -5.64
N PRO A 14 -16.20 -19.91 -6.01
CA PRO A 14 -17.61 -20.26 -5.79
C PRO A 14 -17.98 -20.50 -4.31
N ALA A 15 -17.00 -20.69 -3.41
CA ALA A 15 -17.23 -21.09 -2.02
C ALA A 15 -17.71 -19.95 -1.09
N ASN A 16 -18.67 -19.15 -1.55
CA ASN A 16 -19.36 -18.14 -0.78
C ASN A 16 -20.81 -18.04 -1.28
N ASN A 17 -21.78 -18.04 -0.36
CA ASN A 17 -23.20 -18.05 -0.71
C ASN A 17 -23.66 -16.76 -1.43
N ASN A 18 -22.95 -15.66 -1.20
CA ASN A 18 -23.21 -14.36 -1.81
C ASN A 18 -22.32 -14.08 -3.02
N ALA A 19 -21.61 -15.10 -3.55
CA ALA A 19 -20.71 -14.94 -4.69
C ALA A 19 -21.46 -14.44 -5.94
N VAL A 20 -20.99 -13.32 -6.49
CA VAL A 20 -21.54 -12.67 -7.67
C VAL A 20 -20.64 -12.87 -8.89
N PRO A 21 -21.18 -12.75 -10.13
CA PRO A 21 -20.36 -12.90 -11.35
C PRO A 21 -19.25 -11.86 -11.48
N ASN A 22 -19.42 -10.68 -10.89
CA ASN A 22 -18.49 -9.56 -10.97
C ASN A 22 -17.70 -9.45 -9.66
N GLY A 23 -16.38 -9.40 -9.76
CA GLY A 23 -15.48 -9.28 -8.63
C GLY A 23 -14.03 -9.34 -9.12
N PHE A 24 -13.09 -9.41 -8.19
CA PHE A 24 -11.68 -9.58 -8.55
C PHE A 24 -11.44 -10.91 -9.28
N TYR A 25 -10.54 -10.86 -10.25
CA TYR A 25 -9.97 -12.04 -10.88
C TYR A 25 -8.98 -12.70 -9.91
N GLY A 26 -8.73 -14.02 -10.07
CA GLY A 26 -7.81 -14.76 -9.20
C GLY A 26 -6.40 -14.16 -9.17
N GLU A 27 -5.90 -13.73 -10.34
CA GLU A 27 -4.60 -13.07 -10.46
C GLU A 27 -4.54 -11.71 -9.74
N GLU A 28 -5.62 -10.93 -9.78
CA GLU A 28 -5.70 -9.62 -9.13
C GLU A 28 -5.70 -9.77 -7.60
N ILE A 29 -6.49 -10.70 -7.06
CA ILE A 29 -6.56 -10.90 -5.61
C ILE A 29 -5.25 -11.49 -5.06
N CYS A 30 -4.56 -12.32 -5.83
CA CYS A 30 -3.21 -12.78 -5.54
C CYS A 30 -2.20 -11.62 -5.54
N ALA A 31 -2.26 -10.72 -6.54
CA ALA A 31 -1.40 -9.52 -6.57
C ALA A 31 -1.67 -8.59 -5.37
N ILE A 32 -2.93 -8.38 -5.00
CA ILE A 32 -3.31 -7.62 -3.80
C ILE A 32 -2.77 -8.28 -2.53
N SER A 33 -2.89 -9.60 -2.42
CA SER A 33 -2.36 -10.36 -1.28
C SER A 33 -0.84 -10.22 -1.17
N ARG A 34 -0.13 -10.27 -2.30
CA ARG A 34 1.31 -9.99 -2.38
C ARG A 34 1.67 -8.59 -1.91
N TYR A 35 0.95 -7.57 -2.37
CA TYR A 35 1.19 -6.18 -1.95
C TYR A 35 0.89 -5.94 -0.47
N ALA A 36 -0.14 -6.60 0.07
CA ALA A 36 -0.39 -6.61 1.51
C ALA A 36 0.78 -7.27 2.27
N GLY A 37 1.35 -8.34 1.71
CA GLY A 37 2.58 -8.97 2.18
C GLY A 37 3.76 -8.00 2.22
N ILE A 38 4.05 -7.28 1.13
CA ILE A 38 5.19 -6.35 1.00
C ILE A 38 5.11 -5.14 1.94
N SER A 39 3.91 -4.79 2.39
CA SER A 39 3.71 -3.59 3.20
C SER A 39 4.25 -3.75 4.63
N ASP A 40 5.24 -2.93 5.00
CA ASP A 40 5.81 -2.86 6.36
C ASP A 40 4.77 -2.44 7.42
N LYS A 41 3.62 -1.88 7.00
CA LYS A 41 2.53 -1.45 7.90
C LYS A 41 1.52 -2.55 8.21
N VAL A 42 1.50 -3.64 7.45
CA VAL A 42 0.53 -4.72 7.63
C VAL A 42 1.02 -5.67 8.70
N SER A 43 0.33 -5.68 9.84
CA SER A 43 0.59 -6.58 10.98
C SER A 43 -0.20 -7.88 10.94
N SER A 44 -1.36 -7.90 10.27
CA SER A 44 -2.22 -9.08 10.15
C SER A 44 -2.86 -9.16 8.77
N PHE A 45 -3.05 -10.39 8.29
CA PHE A 45 -3.75 -10.71 7.06
C PHE A 45 -4.70 -11.88 7.32
N GLY A 46 -5.96 -11.71 6.91
CA GLY A 46 -7.00 -12.70 7.13
C GLY A 46 -7.90 -12.82 5.90
N ILE A 47 -8.36 -14.04 5.65
CA ILE A 47 -9.29 -14.38 4.57
C ILE A 47 -10.54 -14.96 5.24
N TYR A 48 -11.70 -14.44 4.89
CA TYR A 48 -12.98 -14.69 5.57
C TYR A 48 -14.07 -15.08 4.58
N GLU A 49 -15.20 -15.58 5.11
CA GLU A 49 -16.38 -15.99 4.34
C GLU A 49 -16.11 -17.12 3.32
N TYR A 50 -15.17 -18.00 3.64
CA TYR A 50 -14.99 -19.28 2.94
C TYR A 50 -15.96 -20.33 3.48
N ASN A 51 -16.72 -20.97 2.60
CA ASN A 51 -17.66 -22.04 2.94
C ASN A 51 -17.33 -23.33 2.17
N ALA A 52 -16.66 -24.26 2.83
CA ALA A 52 -16.25 -25.55 2.24
C ALA A 52 -17.40 -26.38 1.65
N LYS A 53 -18.65 -26.21 2.13
CA LYS A 53 -19.80 -26.93 1.56
C LYS A 53 -20.18 -26.44 0.17
N LEU A 54 -19.76 -25.24 -0.20
CA LEU A 54 -20.03 -24.59 -1.48
C LEU A 54 -18.80 -24.62 -2.40
N ASP A 55 -17.69 -25.22 -1.97
CA ASP A 55 -16.46 -25.23 -2.76
C ASP A 55 -16.46 -26.40 -3.75
N GLU A 56 -16.77 -26.11 -5.00
CA GLU A 56 -16.71 -27.10 -6.06
C GLU A 56 -15.25 -27.40 -6.41
N LYS A 57 -14.85 -28.67 -6.24
CA LYS A 57 -13.49 -29.17 -6.55
C LYS A 57 -12.38 -28.42 -5.80
N ASP A 58 -12.67 -27.93 -4.60
CA ASP A 58 -11.74 -27.16 -3.77
C ASP A 58 -11.17 -25.92 -4.48
N GLN A 59 -11.85 -25.37 -5.49
CA GLN A 59 -11.32 -24.31 -6.34
C GLN A 59 -11.00 -23.05 -5.53
N THR A 60 -11.89 -22.67 -4.62
CA THR A 60 -11.71 -21.51 -3.76
C THR A 60 -10.60 -21.76 -2.75
N ALA A 61 -10.53 -22.97 -2.18
CA ALA A 61 -9.44 -23.36 -1.29
C ALA A 61 -8.07 -23.28 -1.98
N HIS A 62 -7.97 -23.68 -3.25
CA HIS A 62 -6.74 -23.54 -4.04
C HIS A 62 -6.37 -22.06 -4.25
N LEU A 63 -7.34 -21.19 -4.57
CA LEU A 63 -7.09 -19.76 -4.70
C LEU A 63 -6.65 -19.14 -3.36
N ILE A 64 -7.30 -19.51 -2.25
CA ILE A 64 -6.92 -19.08 -0.90
C ILE A 64 -5.47 -19.49 -0.59
N ALA A 65 -5.09 -20.73 -0.92
CA ALA A 65 -3.72 -21.20 -0.73
C ALA A 65 -2.71 -20.36 -1.52
N GLN A 66 -3.03 -20.00 -2.77
CA GLN A 66 -2.19 -19.10 -3.57
C GLN A 66 -2.11 -17.70 -2.96
N MET A 67 -3.22 -17.13 -2.50
CA MET A 67 -3.25 -15.82 -1.83
C MET A 67 -2.35 -15.81 -0.59
N ILE A 68 -2.42 -16.85 0.24
CA ILE A 68 -1.56 -17.02 1.41
C ILE A 68 -0.09 -17.13 0.99
N TRP A 69 0.22 -17.93 -0.03
CA TRP A 69 1.57 -18.08 -0.55
C TRP A 69 2.14 -16.74 -1.04
N TYR A 70 1.38 -15.99 -1.83
CA TYR A 70 1.76 -14.66 -2.31
C TYR A 70 1.91 -13.64 -1.17
N PHE A 71 1.07 -13.71 -0.14
CA PHE A 71 1.22 -12.88 1.04
C PHE A 71 2.54 -13.17 1.77
N ILE A 72 2.87 -14.45 1.97
CA ILE A 72 4.13 -14.88 2.62
C ILE A 72 5.34 -14.50 1.77
N GLU A 73 5.27 -14.70 0.45
CA GLU A 73 6.32 -14.27 -0.48
C GLU A 73 6.52 -12.76 -0.40
N GLY A 74 5.44 -11.97 -0.46
CA GLY A 74 5.49 -10.53 -0.27
C GLY A 74 6.08 -10.12 1.09
N TYR A 75 5.73 -10.83 2.17
CA TYR A 75 6.28 -10.61 3.51
C TYR A 75 7.80 -10.83 3.55
N ASN A 76 8.29 -11.89 2.91
CA ASN A 76 9.73 -12.19 2.84
C ASN A 76 10.50 -11.14 2.02
N PHE A 77 9.84 -10.43 1.11
CA PHE A 77 10.41 -9.32 0.34
C PHE A 77 10.26 -7.95 1.03
N ARG A 78 9.86 -7.89 2.31
CA ARG A 78 9.84 -6.64 3.07
C ARG A 78 11.24 -6.08 3.23
N ILE A 79 11.36 -4.78 2.95
CA ILE A 79 12.62 -4.04 3.11
C ILE A 79 12.69 -3.42 4.53
N ASN A 80 11.57 -3.41 5.27
CA ASN A 80 11.46 -2.92 6.65
C ASN A 80 12.00 -1.48 6.78
N GLU A 81 11.54 -0.60 5.91
CA GLU A 81 12.01 0.81 5.86
C GLU A 81 11.15 1.72 6.75
N TYR A 82 10.05 1.19 7.28
CA TYR A 82 9.10 1.93 8.10
C TYR A 82 9.04 1.43 9.56
N PRO A 83 8.98 2.33 10.55
CA PRO A 83 9.21 3.77 10.45
C PRO A 83 10.71 4.05 10.22
N PHE A 84 11.04 5.14 9.51
CA PHE A 84 12.42 5.56 9.25
C PHE A 84 13.14 5.88 10.57
N THR A 85 13.73 4.87 11.20
CA THR A 85 14.35 5.00 12.52
C THR A 85 15.76 5.56 12.45
N SER A 86 16.44 5.47 11.29
CA SER A 86 17.80 6.00 11.12
C SER A 86 17.91 7.03 9.98
N LYS A 87 18.43 8.22 10.31
CA LYS A 87 18.78 9.27 9.33
C LYS A 87 19.82 8.81 8.29
N THR A 88 20.56 7.73 8.55
CA THR A 88 21.59 7.21 7.63
C THR A 88 21.00 6.41 6.46
N ALA A 89 19.73 5.98 6.54
CA ALA A 89 19.12 5.09 5.55
C ALA A 89 18.53 5.81 4.33
N TYR A 90 18.49 7.15 4.34
CA TYR A 90 17.83 7.93 3.30
C TYR A 90 18.57 9.23 2.96
N LYS A 91 18.34 9.73 1.75
CA LYS A 91 18.78 11.07 1.30
C LYS A 91 17.60 12.02 1.34
N LYS A 92 17.79 13.17 2.00
CA LYS A 92 16.80 14.26 2.05
C LYS A 92 17.09 15.27 0.94
N TYR A 93 16.05 15.64 0.19
CA TYR A 93 16.07 16.69 -0.83
C TYR A 93 15.07 17.76 -0.41
N ILE A 94 15.51 19.02 -0.37
CA ILE A 94 14.68 20.15 0.05
C ILE A 94 14.38 20.97 -1.18
N VAL A 95 13.10 21.11 -1.53
CA VAL A 95 12.65 21.83 -2.72
C VAL A 95 11.80 23.02 -2.28
N PRO A 96 12.32 24.26 -2.37
CA PRO A 96 11.52 25.47 -2.22
C PRO A 96 10.57 25.64 -3.42
N ILE A 97 9.28 25.82 -3.14
CA ILE A 97 8.23 26.08 -4.13
C ILE A 97 7.40 27.26 -3.65
N ASP A 98 7.47 28.37 -4.36
CA ASP A 98 6.87 29.65 -3.95
C ASP A 98 7.13 29.95 -2.45
N ASP A 99 6.06 30.08 -1.64
CA ASP A 99 6.12 30.37 -0.21
C ASP A 99 6.21 29.10 0.68
N THR A 100 6.45 27.94 0.08
CA THR A 100 6.44 26.64 0.77
C THR A 100 7.71 25.84 0.53
N ILE A 101 8.03 24.92 1.44
CA ILE A 101 9.16 24.00 1.30
C ILE A 101 8.62 22.58 1.33
N ILE A 102 8.92 21.79 0.29
CA ILE A 102 8.61 20.37 0.26
C ILE A 102 9.88 19.57 0.47
N ASN A 103 9.88 18.77 1.54
CA ASN A 103 10.94 17.82 1.84
C ASN A 103 10.65 16.49 1.16
N PHE A 104 11.58 16.01 0.34
CA PHE A 104 11.56 14.69 -0.27
C PHE A 104 12.61 13.79 0.40
N PHE A 105 12.32 12.50 0.49
CA PHE A 105 13.20 11.48 1.01
C PHE A 105 13.32 10.34 0.00
N LYS A 106 14.55 9.94 -0.29
CA LYS A 106 14.85 8.77 -1.13
C LYS A 106 15.52 7.71 -0.27
N SER A 107 15.01 6.47 -0.29
CA SER A 107 15.70 5.34 0.34
C SER A 107 17.00 5.02 -0.40
N ASN A 108 18.06 4.73 0.36
CA ASN A 108 19.31 4.22 -0.19
C ASN A 108 19.22 2.71 -0.54
N ASN A 109 18.24 1.99 0.01
CA ASN A 109 18.12 0.54 -0.14
C ASN A 109 17.13 0.15 -1.23
N SER A 110 15.97 0.83 -1.31
CA SER A 110 14.87 0.46 -2.20
C SER A 110 14.64 1.41 -3.37
N ASP A 111 15.39 2.52 -3.44
CA ASP A 111 15.17 3.64 -4.35
C ASP A 111 13.76 4.26 -4.31
N ARG A 112 12.94 3.90 -3.31
CA ARG A 112 11.60 4.46 -3.11
C ARG A 112 11.69 5.91 -2.65
N TRP A 113 10.66 6.68 -2.99
CA TRP A 113 10.55 8.11 -2.70
C TRP A 113 9.35 8.41 -1.82
N TRP A 114 9.54 9.36 -0.90
CA TRP A 114 8.49 9.92 -0.07
C TRP A 114 8.60 11.43 -0.02
N MET A 115 7.48 12.09 0.26
CA MET A 115 7.42 13.52 0.54
C MET A 115 6.78 13.77 1.89
N GLU A 116 7.28 14.79 2.59
CA GLU A 116 6.83 15.19 3.91
C GLU A 116 5.68 16.17 3.83
N VAL A 117 4.64 15.94 4.63
CA VAL A 117 3.62 16.94 4.95
C VAL A 117 3.60 17.18 6.45
N GLU A 118 3.77 18.45 6.83
CA GLU A 118 3.65 18.90 8.20
C GLU A 118 2.17 19.12 8.57
N HIS A 119 1.81 18.81 9.82
CA HIS A 119 0.48 19.11 10.35
C HIS A 119 0.52 20.47 11.07
N PRO A 120 -0.20 21.50 10.60
CA PRO A 120 -0.16 22.81 11.26
C PRO A 120 -0.90 22.83 12.60
N ASN A 121 -1.85 21.93 12.84
CA ASN A 121 -2.77 22.00 13.99
C ASN A 121 -2.46 21.05 15.16
N ASN A 122 -1.38 20.25 15.09
CA ASN A 122 -1.10 19.25 16.13
C ASN A 122 0.14 19.63 16.95
N LYS A 123 -0.02 19.79 18.27
CA LYS A 123 1.08 20.05 19.23
C LYS A 123 2.13 18.92 19.29
N THR A 124 1.90 17.82 18.58
CA THR A 124 2.87 16.75 18.37
C THR A 124 3.37 16.83 16.93
N THR A 125 4.69 16.95 16.77
CA THR A 125 5.44 17.07 15.50
C THR A 125 5.37 15.80 14.64
N LYS A 126 4.16 15.31 14.36
CA LYS A 126 3.95 14.15 13.50
C LYS A 126 4.08 14.61 12.06
N HIS A 127 5.18 14.27 11.43
CA HIS A 127 5.35 14.39 9.99
C HIS A 127 4.65 13.22 9.30
N THR A 128 3.86 13.50 8.27
CA THR A 128 3.28 12.44 7.43
C THR A 128 4.15 12.27 6.20
N LEU A 129 4.62 11.03 5.99
CA LEU A 129 5.35 10.68 4.78
C LEU A 129 4.40 10.04 3.78
N ILE A 130 4.34 10.63 2.59
CA ILE A 130 3.48 10.19 1.51
C ILE A 130 4.36 9.56 0.44
N PRO A 131 4.07 8.34 -0.03
CA PRO A 131 4.82 7.75 -1.14
C PRO A 131 4.64 8.57 -2.43
N CYS A 132 5.76 8.90 -3.07
CA CYS A 132 5.82 9.65 -4.32
C CYS A 132 6.82 9.01 -5.29
N THR A 133 7.01 9.65 -6.43
CA THR A 133 7.93 9.21 -7.48
C THR A 133 9.08 10.21 -7.64
N TYR A 134 10.17 9.78 -8.27
CA TYR A 134 11.23 10.70 -8.69
C TYR A 134 10.72 11.80 -9.63
N GLN A 135 9.72 11.50 -10.45
CA GLN A 135 9.08 12.49 -11.33
C GLN A 135 8.34 13.57 -10.54
N ASP A 136 7.75 13.23 -9.39
CA ASP A 136 7.14 14.24 -8.51
C ASP A 136 8.18 15.21 -7.96
N TYR A 137 9.38 14.71 -7.62
CA TYR A 137 10.51 15.55 -7.23
C TYR A 137 10.97 16.48 -8.37
N LEU A 138 11.10 15.96 -9.60
CA LEU A 138 11.48 16.78 -10.75
C LEU A 138 10.43 17.85 -11.07
N ARG A 139 9.14 17.53 -10.95
CA ARG A 139 8.05 18.50 -11.13
C ARG A 139 8.05 19.56 -10.04
N ALA A 140 8.27 19.17 -8.79
CA ALA A 140 8.44 20.11 -7.68
C ALA A 140 9.57 21.10 -7.95
N GLY A 141 10.71 20.64 -8.50
CA GLY A 141 11.81 21.52 -8.92
C GLY A 141 11.42 22.55 -10.00
N ASN A 142 10.38 22.26 -10.79
CA ASN A 142 9.80 23.16 -11.79
C ASN A 142 8.61 23.97 -11.25
N GLN A 143 8.54 24.19 -9.93
CA GLN A 143 7.47 24.93 -9.26
C GLN A 143 6.07 24.30 -9.40
N VAL A 144 5.99 22.99 -9.64
CA VAL A 144 4.71 22.26 -9.71
C VAL A 144 4.53 21.39 -8.46
N ILE A 145 3.59 21.78 -7.59
CA ILE A 145 3.26 21.02 -6.37
C ILE A 145 2.58 19.69 -6.74
N PRO A 146 3.07 18.54 -6.26
CA PRO A 146 2.42 17.25 -6.50
C PRO A 146 1.00 17.20 -5.91
N GLU A 147 0.02 16.80 -6.71
CA GLU A 147 -1.40 16.77 -6.30
C GLU A 147 -1.64 15.93 -5.03
N ARG A 148 -0.89 14.82 -4.87
CA ARG A 148 -0.94 13.95 -3.69
C ARG A 148 -0.52 14.67 -2.41
N TRP A 149 0.48 15.57 -2.50
CA TRP A 149 0.90 16.41 -1.39
C TRP A 149 -0.22 17.36 -1.00
N TRP A 150 -0.78 18.06 -1.99
CA TRP A 150 -1.87 19.01 -1.81
C TRP A 150 -3.13 18.38 -1.20
N LYS A 151 -3.55 17.22 -1.72
CA LYS A 151 -4.68 16.45 -1.20
C LYS A 151 -4.49 16.04 0.26
N THR A 152 -3.26 15.72 0.66
CA THR A 152 -2.97 15.32 2.03
C THR A 152 -2.89 16.53 2.96
N PHE A 153 -2.21 17.60 2.55
CA PHE A 153 -2.17 18.86 3.28
C PHE A 153 -3.57 19.38 3.59
N ARG A 154 -4.48 19.40 2.61
CA ARG A 154 -5.88 19.81 2.80
C ARG A 154 -6.70 18.92 3.72
N LYS A 155 -6.32 17.64 3.90
CA LYS A 155 -7.00 16.73 4.85
C LYS A 155 -6.52 16.91 6.28
N LEU A 156 -5.31 17.45 6.45
CA LEU A 156 -4.66 17.63 7.76
C LEU A 156 -4.87 19.04 8.33
N ASN A 157 -5.30 19.98 7.51
CA ASN A 157 -5.74 21.33 7.89
C ASN A 157 -7.24 21.37 8.13
#